data_AF-X0V4X0-F1
#
_entry.id   AF-X0V4X0-F1
#
_cell.length_a   1.000
_cell.length_b   1.000
_cell.length_c   1.000
_cell.angle_alpha   90.00
_cell.angle_beta   90.00
_cell.angle_gamma   90.00
#
_symmetry.space_group_name_H-M   'P 1'
#
loop_
_entity.id
_entity.type
_entity.pdbx_description
1 polymer ?
#
loop_
_entity_poly.entity_id
_entity_poly.type
_entity_poly.pdbx_seq_one_letter_code
_entity_poly.pdbx_strand_id
1 'polypeptide(L)'
;MQTLGFGAASLAVAGCKSKGPGKGALPSPNIIFIMTDDHAAQAISCYGSKLNKTPNIDRIAEEGMCFNNCFCTNSICAPSRAVILTGKHSHLNGVRDNREEFDSTQQTFPKILQEKGYETAMIGKWHLKSSPTGFDYWNVLPGQGHYYDPDLIE
;
A
#
# COMPACT_ATOMS: atom_id res chain seq x y z
N MET A 1 19.62 -34.86 65.54
CA MET A 1 19.48 -33.81 64.50
C MET A 1 18.33 -34.23 63.59
N GLN A 2 17.10 -33.91 64.00
CA GLN A 2 15.87 -34.25 63.27
C GLN A 2 15.38 -32.97 62.59
N THR A 3 15.39 -32.93 61.27
CA THR A 3 14.87 -31.82 60.46
C THR A 3 13.39 -32.04 60.19
N LEU A 4 12.54 -31.24 60.85
CA LEU A 4 11.12 -31.08 60.52
C LEU A 4 10.98 -30.32 59.19
N GLY A 5 10.40 -30.96 58.17
CA GLY A 5 9.99 -30.30 56.93
C GLY A 5 8.57 -29.74 57.05
N PHE A 6 8.42 -28.43 56.96
CA PHE A 6 7.12 -27.76 56.82
C PHE A 6 6.63 -27.89 55.38
N GLY A 7 5.56 -28.67 55.16
CA GLY A 7 4.84 -28.72 53.89
C GLY A 7 3.78 -27.64 53.83
N ALA A 8 3.99 -26.61 53.00
CA ALA A 8 2.95 -25.64 52.65
C ALA A 8 2.14 -26.17 51.46
N ALA A 9 0.92 -26.63 51.71
CA ALA A 9 -0.03 -26.97 50.66
C ALA A 9 -0.74 -25.68 50.20
N SER A 10 -0.34 -25.14 49.05
CA SER A 10 -1.03 -24.01 48.41
C SER A 10 -2.32 -24.48 47.75
N LEU A 11 -3.46 -23.96 48.22
CA LEU A 11 -4.78 -24.10 47.60
C LEU A 11 -4.78 -23.34 46.27
N ALA A 12 -4.76 -24.05 45.14
CA ALA A 12 -4.94 -23.44 43.82
C ALA A 12 -6.44 -23.25 43.55
N VAL A 13 -6.92 -22.01 43.66
CA VAL A 13 -8.26 -21.63 43.21
C VAL A 13 -8.24 -21.60 41.68
N ALA A 14 -8.83 -22.61 41.04
CA ALA A 14 -9.04 -22.65 39.61
C ALA A 14 -10.09 -21.61 39.22
N GLY A 15 -9.65 -20.40 38.89
CA GLY A 15 -10.50 -19.37 38.29
C GLY A 15 -10.96 -19.80 36.90
N CYS A 16 -12.25 -20.07 36.74
CA CYS A 16 -12.91 -20.18 35.44
C CYS A 16 -12.67 -18.90 34.63
N LYS A 17 -11.69 -18.93 33.72
CA LYS A 17 -11.64 -17.95 32.61
C LYS A 17 -12.81 -18.27 31.70
N SER A 18 -13.96 -17.62 31.92
CA SER A 18 -14.94 -17.48 30.86
C SER A 18 -14.24 -16.77 29.70
N LYS A 19 -14.03 -17.50 28.60
CA LYS A 19 -13.73 -16.87 27.32
C LYS A 19 -14.98 -16.06 26.98
N GLY A 20 -14.95 -14.77 27.31
CA GLY A 20 -15.91 -13.83 26.77
C GLY A 20 -15.91 -13.97 25.24
N PRO A 21 -17.05 -13.74 24.57
CA PRO A 21 -17.10 -13.82 23.12
C PRO A 21 -16.03 -12.87 22.58
N GLY A 22 -15.02 -13.42 21.92
CA GLY A 22 -14.01 -12.62 21.24
C GLY A 22 -14.76 -11.69 20.31
N LYS A 23 -14.63 -10.37 20.51
CA LYS A 23 -15.08 -9.39 19.53
C LYS A 23 -14.49 -9.85 18.20
N GLY A 24 -15.33 -10.33 17.30
CA GLY A 24 -14.90 -10.75 15.97
C GLY A 24 -14.10 -9.62 15.37
N ALA A 25 -12.85 -9.88 14.99
CA ALA A 25 -12.06 -8.89 14.26
C ALA A 25 -12.90 -8.44 13.07
N LEU A 26 -13.05 -7.12 12.89
CA LEU A 26 -13.72 -6.60 11.70
C LEU A 26 -13.01 -7.21 10.48
N PRO A 27 -13.77 -7.62 9.45
CA PRO A 27 -13.15 -8.15 8.24
C PRO A 27 -12.16 -7.12 7.68
N SER A 28 -11.01 -7.61 7.23
CA SER A 28 -9.99 -6.82 6.54
C SER A 28 -10.64 -6.04 5.39
N PRO A 29 -10.42 -4.71 5.27
CA PRO A 29 -11.03 -3.91 4.22
C PRO A 29 -10.37 -4.16 2.87
N ASN A 30 -11.12 -4.03 1.77
CA ASN A 30 -10.52 -4.00 0.44
C ASN A 30 -9.80 -2.67 0.19
N ILE A 31 -8.72 -2.70 -0.60
CA ILE A 31 -7.90 -1.51 -0.91
C ILE A 31 -7.87 -1.32 -2.42
N ILE A 32 -8.26 -0.13 -2.89
CA ILE A 32 -8.06 0.32 -4.27
C ILE A 32 -7.17 1.56 -4.27
N PHE A 33 -6.01 1.46 -4.93
CA PHE A 33 -5.07 2.57 -5.06
C PHE A 33 -5.11 3.09 -6.51
N ILE A 34 -5.74 4.25 -6.70
CA ILE A 34 -5.86 4.90 -8.01
C ILE A 34 -4.79 5.98 -8.12
N MET A 35 -3.92 5.87 -9.11
CA MET A 35 -2.88 6.84 -9.37
C MET A 35 -2.81 7.20 -10.84
N THR A 36 -2.99 8.49 -11.12
CA THR A 36 -2.79 9.10 -12.44
C THR A 36 -1.33 9.52 -12.62
N ASP A 37 -0.91 9.68 -13.87
CA ASP A 37 0.42 10.22 -14.22
C ASP A 37 0.27 11.69 -14.68
N ASP A 38 1.18 12.55 -14.24
CA ASP A 38 1.22 14.00 -14.52
C ASP A 38 -0.05 14.83 -14.19
N HIS A 39 -1.02 14.28 -13.48
CA HIS A 39 -2.25 14.99 -13.11
C HIS A 39 -2.01 15.92 -11.91
N ALA A 40 -1.92 17.22 -12.19
CA ALA A 40 -1.63 18.23 -11.17
C ALA A 40 -2.88 18.67 -10.38
N ALA A 41 -2.70 19.06 -9.11
CA ALA A 41 -3.79 19.50 -8.22
C ALA A 41 -4.60 20.67 -8.80
N GLN A 42 -3.98 21.56 -9.56
CA GLN A 42 -4.63 22.70 -10.23
C GLN A 42 -5.69 22.29 -11.25
N ALA A 43 -5.69 21.04 -11.71
CA ALA A 43 -6.68 20.48 -12.63
C ALA A 43 -7.84 19.74 -11.92
N ILE A 44 -7.83 19.66 -10.59
CA ILE A 44 -8.82 18.92 -9.78
C ILE A 44 -9.73 19.91 -9.04
N SER A 45 -11.05 19.80 -9.20
CA SER A 45 -11.98 20.81 -8.68
C SER A 45 -12.08 20.84 -7.15
N CYS A 46 -11.90 19.72 -6.44
CA CYS A 46 -11.83 19.73 -4.98
C CYS A 46 -10.62 20.50 -4.40
N TYR A 47 -9.59 20.78 -5.21
CA TYR A 47 -8.47 21.67 -4.88
C TYR A 47 -8.66 23.11 -5.40
N GLY A 48 -9.85 23.45 -5.90
CA GLY A 48 -10.17 24.78 -6.41
C GLY A 48 -9.78 25.03 -7.87
N SER A 49 -9.73 23.98 -8.70
CA SER A 49 -9.47 24.13 -10.14
C SER A 49 -10.41 25.14 -10.80
N LYS A 50 -9.84 25.98 -11.67
CA LYS A 50 -10.58 26.86 -12.59
C LYS A 50 -10.62 26.34 -14.03
N LEU A 51 -10.00 25.19 -14.28
CA LEU A 51 -9.83 24.61 -15.62
C LEU A 51 -10.87 23.53 -15.89
N ASN A 52 -11.00 22.56 -14.97
CA ASN A 52 -11.82 21.38 -15.14
C ASN A 52 -12.77 21.16 -13.96
N LYS A 53 -13.82 20.37 -14.21
CA LYS A 53 -14.64 19.76 -13.16
C LYS A 53 -14.33 18.28 -13.10
N THR A 54 -14.12 17.75 -11.89
CA THR A 54 -13.75 16.36 -11.62
C THR A 54 -14.74 15.71 -10.66
N PRO A 55 -16.04 15.59 -11.02
CA PRO A 55 -17.10 15.22 -10.07
C PRO A 55 -16.86 13.88 -9.37
N ASN A 56 -16.23 12.90 -10.04
CA ASN A 56 -15.92 11.61 -9.44
C ASN A 56 -14.77 11.69 -8.42
N ILE A 57 -13.78 12.55 -8.65
CA ILE A 57 -12.68 12.79 -7.69
C ILE A 57 -13.21 13.61 -6.51
N ASP A 58 -14.03 14.63 -6.80
CA ASP A 58 -14.65 15.47 -5.79
C ASP A 58 -15.52 14.64 -4.83
N ARG A 59 -16.26 13.65 -5.37
CA ARG A 59 -17.03 12.70 -4.56
C ARG A 59 -16.15 11.91 -3.58
N ILE A 60 -14.97 11.45 -4.00
CA ILE A 60 -14.02 10.75 -3.11
C ILE A 60 -13.50 11.69 -2.01
N ALA A 61 -13.28 12.96 -2.34
CA ALA A 61 -12.84 13.96 -1.37
C ALA A 61 -13.94 14.32 -0.36
N GLU A 62 -15.19 14.46 -0.80
CA GLU A 62 -16.35 14.79 0.05
C GLU A 62 -16.77 13.63 0.96
N GLU A 63 -16.77 12.39 0.44
CA GLU A 63 -17.11 11.19 1.20
C GLU A 63 -15.92 10.68 2.06
N GLY A 64 -14.73 11.28 1.91
CA GLY A 64 -13.48 10.78 2.47
C GLY A 64 -12.62 11.86 3.10
N MET A 65 -11.36 11.93 2.66
CA MET A 65 -10.36 12.86 3.17
C MET A 65 -9.59 13.50 2.03
N CYS A 66 -9.32 14.80 2.14
CA CYS A 66 -8.51 15.57 1.20
C CYS A 66 -7.26 16.12 1.91
N PHE A 67 -6.08 15.90 1.32
CA PHE A 67 -4.81 16.38 1.89
C PHE A 67 -4.33 17.64 1.17
N ASN A 68 -4.34 18.78 1.85
CA ASN A 68 -3.83 20.04 1.30
C ASN A 68 -2.29 20.09 1.20
N ASN A 69 -1.60 19.16 1.86
CA ASN A 69 -0.13 19.09 1.91
C ASN A 69 0.33 17.63 1.76
N CYS A 70 0.33 17.12 0.54
CA CYS A 70 0.87 15.82 0.17
C CYS A 70 1.88 16.01 -0.97
N PHE A 71 3.15 15.67 -0.73
CA PHE A 71 4.24 15.99 -1.65
C PHE A 71 4.92 14.75 -2.18
N CYS A 72 5.19 14.74 -3.49
CA CYS A 72 6.06 13.74 -4.10
C CYS A 72 7.51 13.98 -3.65
N THR A 73 8.20 12.94 -3.18
CA THR A 73 9.56 13.07 -2.65
C THR A 73 10.64 13.01 -3.74
N ASN A 74 10.28 12.58 -4.95
CA ASN A 74 11.09 12.71 -6.16
C ASN A 74 10.14 12.80 -7.37
N SER A 75 9.98 13.99 -7.93
CA SER A 75 8.97 14.36 -8.94
C SER A 75 9.29 13.83 -10.35
N ILE A 76 9.54 12.53 -10.45
CA ILE A 76 9.77 11.76 -11.68
C ILE A 76 9.00 10.43 -11.54
N CYS A 77 8.43 9.92 -12.63
CA CYS A 77 7.49 8.79 -12.61
C CYS A 77 8.05 7.50 -11.98
N ALA A 78 9.17 6.94 -12.45
CA ALA A 78 9.70 5.69 -11.86
C ALA A 78 10.13 5.89 -10.38
N PRO A 79 10.87 6.95 -10.01
CA PRO A 79 11.19 7.21 -8.60
C PRO A 79 9.97 7.37 -7.69
N SER A 80 8.94 8.11 -8.11
CA SER A 80 7.72 8.29 -7.31
C SER A 80 7.00 6.96 -7.08
N ARG A 81 6.92 6.10 -8.11
CA ARG A 81 6.32 4.76 -8.00
C ARG A 81 7.11 3.86 -7.04
N ALA A 82 8.44 3.88 -7.12
CA ALA A 82 9.31 3.13 -6.23
C ALA A 82 9.18 3.60 -4.76
N VAL A 83 9.07 4.92 -4.52
CA VAL A 83 8.81 5.47 -3.18
C VAL A 83 7.48 4.98 -2.63
N ILE A 84 6.41 5.01 -3.43
CA ILE A 84 5.07 4.54 -3.03
C ILE A 84 5.09 3.06 -2.65
N LEU A 85 5.72 2.21 -3.46
CA LEU A 85 5.76 0.77 -3.22
C LEU A 85 6.56 0.41 -1.97
N THR A 86 7.70 1.08 -1.75
CA THR A 86 8.67 0.71 -0.70
C THR A 86 8.51 1.50 0.59
N GLY A 87 7.86 2.67 0.56
CA GLY A 87 7.86 3.62 1.67
C GLY A 87 9.21 4.27 1.95
N LYS A 88 10.19 4.13 1.04
CA LYS A 88 11.56 4.63 1.20
C LYS A 88 11.85 5.75 0.20
N HIS A 89 12.62 6.75 0.60
CA HIS A 89 13.16 7.74 -0.33
C HIS A 89 14.05 7.10 -1.41
N SER A 90 14.13 7.74 -2.59
CA SER A 90 14.88 7.29 -3.77
C SER A 90 16.33 6.86 -3.51
N HIS A 91 17.01 7.53 -2.57
CA HIS A 91 18.40 7.19 -2.22
C HIS A 91 18.52 5.85 -1.49
N LEU A 92 17.45 5.37 -0.84
CA LEU A 92 17.37 4.09 -0.13
C LEU A 92 16.75 2.98 -0.97
N ASN A 93 15.75 3.28 -1.81
CA ASN A 93 15.13 2.27 -2.67
C ASN A 93 15.93 1.98 -3.96
N GLY A 94 16.83 2.87 -4.36
CA GLY A 94 17.73 2.71 -5.50
C GLY A 94 17.27 3.37 -6.80
N VAL A 95 16.00 3.78 -6.93
CA VAL A 95 15.44 4.36 -8.15
C VAL A 95 15.47 5.89 -8.07
N ARG A 96 16.50 6.50 -8.66
CA ARG A 96 16.74 7.96 -8.58
C ARG A 96 16.25 8.73 -9.80
N ASP A 97 16.19 8.07 -10.94
CA ASP A 97 15.66 8.58 -12.20
C ASP A 97 14.96 7.45 -13.00
N ASN A 98 14.61 7.70 -14.27
CA ASN A 98 13.95 6.71 -15.14
C ASN A 98 14.93 5.75 -15.86
N ARG A 99 16.24 5.82 -15.56
CA ARG A 99 17.26 4.93 -16.13
C ARG A 99 17.50 3.71 -15.25
N GLU A 100 17.27 3.83 -13.96
CA GLU A 100 17.42 2.72 -13.02
C GLU A 100 16.34 1.65 -13.21
N GLU A 101 16.71 0.39 -12.97
CA GLU A 101 15.78 -0.73 -12.85
C GLU A 101 15.46 -0.95 -11.37
N PHE A 102 14.17 -1.14 -11.04
CA PHE A 102 13.76 -1.36 -9.66
C PHE A 102 14.15 -2.78 -9.21
N ASP A 103 14.89 -2.87 -8.11
CA ASP A 103 15.18 -4.14 -7.43
C ASP A 103 13.88 -4.73 -6.84
N SER A 104 13.30 -5.65 -7.59
CA SER A 104 12.05 -6.30 -7.26
C SER A 104 12.16 -7.31 -6.11
N THR A 105 13.36 -7.54 -5.55
CA THR A 105 13.51 -8.39 -4.36
C THR A 105 13.16 -7.68 -3.07
N GLN A 106 13.22 -6.34 -3.05
CA GLN A 106 12.93 -5.53 -1.86
C GLN A 106 11.49 -5.72 -1.36
N GLN A 107 11.29 -5.48 -0.06
CA GLN A 107 9.96 -5.42 0.52
C GLN A 107 9.15 -4.27 -0.07
N THR A 108 7.90 -4.55 -0.44
CA THR A 108 6.92 -3.57 -0.92
C THR A 108 5.60 -3.78 -0.19
N PHE A 109 4.76 -2.75 -0.11
CA PHE A 109 3.46 -2.89 0.56
C PHE A 109 2.56 -4.00 -0.05
N PRO A 110 2.56 -4.27 -1.38
CA PRO A 110 1.79 -5.39 -1.94
C PRO A 110 2.24 -6.75 -1.43
N LYS A 111 3.56 -6.98 -1.30
CA LYS A 111 4.09 -8.22 -0.69
C LYS A 111 3.64 -8.38 0.76
N ILE A 112 3.66 -7.29 1.53
CA ILE A 112 3.18 -7.29 2.91
C ILE A 112 1.67 -7.63 2.95
N LEU A 113 0.87 -7.10 2.02
CA LEU A 113 -0.55 -7.41 1.93
C LEU A 113 -0.78 -8.89 1.56
N GLN A 114 -0.03 -9.45 0.62
CA GLN A 114 -0.10 -10.88 0.30
C GLN A 114 0.22 -11.77 1.50
N GLU A 115 1.27 -11.44 2.27
CA GLU A 115 1.59 -12.15 3.52
C GLU A 115 0.45 -12.09 4.56
N LYS A 116 -0.46 -11.12 4.44
CA LYS A 116 -1.66 -10.97 5.27
C LYS A 116 -2.92 -11.56 4.64
N GLY A 117 -2.80 -12.29 3.54
CA GLY A 117 -3.90 -13.00 2.88
C GLY A 117 -4.74 -12.13 1.95
N TYR A 118 -4.23 -10.98 1.51
CA TYR A 118 -4.85 -10.21 0.45
C TYR A 118 -4.49 -10.79 -0.91
N GLU A 119 -5.45 -10.81 -1.82
CA GLU A 119 -5.19 -10.90 -3.25
C GLU A 119 -4.76 -9.52 -3.75
N THR A 120 -3.67 -9.45 -4.52
CA THR A 120 -3.12 -8.18 -4.99
C THR A 120 -3.02 -8.14 -6.50
N ALA A 121 -3.40 -6.99 -7.08
CA ALA A 121 -3.36 -6.77 -8.53
C ALA A 121 -2.65 -5.46 -8.91
N MET A 122 -1.90 -5.47 -10.01
CA MET A 122 -1.28 -4.28 -10.63
C MET A 122 -1.74 -4.11 -12.07
N ILE A 123 -2.53 -3.06 -12.35
CA ILE A 123 -3.07 -2.81 -13.68
C ILE A 123 -2.66 -1.42 -14.17
N GLY A 124 -2.18 -1.32 -15.41
CA GLY A 124 -1.82 -0.07 -16.06
C GLY A 124 -0.33 0.24 -15.97
N LYS A 125 0.04 1.47 -15.62
CA LYS A 125 1.43 1.92 -15.77
C LYS A 125 2.33 1.39 -14.65
N TRP A 126 3.22 0.44 -14.96
CA TRP A 126 4.23 -0.04 -14.02
C TRP A 126 5.49 0.82 -14.04
N HIS A 127 6.15 0.91 -15.21
CA HIS A 127 7.27 1.81 -15.47
C HIS A 127 8.45 1.72 -14.48
N LEU A 128 8.73 0.53 -13.96
CA LEU A 128 9.88 0.23 -13.07
C LEU A 128 10.92 -0.72 -13.68
N LYS A 129 10.75 -1.03 -14.99
CA LYS A 129 11.60 -1.88 -15.86
C LYS A 129 11.68 -3.36 -15.50
N SER A 130 11.77 -3.70 -14.21
CA SER A 130 11.66 -5.07 -13.74
C SER A 130 10.21 -5.56 -13.86
N SER A 131 10.01 -6.88 -13.86
CA SER A 131 8.66 -7.45 -13.79
C SER A 131 8.02 -7.16 -12.43
N PRO A 132 6.69 -6.89 -12.37
CA PRO A 132 5.99 -6.72 -11.10
C PRO A 132 6.15 -7.93 -10.17
N THR A 133 6.32 -7.67 -8.86
CA THR A 133 6.34 -8.70 -7.82
C THR A 133 5.48 -8.26 -6.64
N GLY A 134 4.95 -9.21 -5.87
CA GLY A 134 3.98 -8.92 -4.81
C GLY A 134 2.55 -8.74 -5.31
N PHE A 135 2.27 -9.19 -6.54
CA PHE A 135 0.97 -9.14 -7.20
C PHE A 135 0.61 -10.53 -7.71
N ASP A 136 -0.58 -11.03 -7.35
CA ASP A 136 -1.14 -12.29 -7.86
C ASP A 136 -1.55 -12.15 -9.33
N TYR A 137 -1.98 -10.95 -9.72
CA TYR A 137 -2.30 -10.59 -11.10
C TYR A 137 -1.61 -9.28 -11.49
N TRP A 138 -1.07 -9.21 -12.70
CA TRP A 138 -0.65 -7.94 -13.26
C TRP A 138 -0.90 -7.88 -14.77
N ASN A 139 -1.26 -6.70 -15.23
CA ASN A 139 -1.47 -6.41 -16.64
C ASN A 139 -1.06 -4.96 -16.90
N VAL A 140 0.14 -4.79 -17.43
CA VAL A 140 0.87 -3.51 -17.36
C VAL A 140 1.21 -2.97 -18.74
N LEU A 141 1.37 -1.65 -18.82
CA LEU A 141 1.79 -1.00 -20.06
C LEU A 141 3.27 -1.33 -20.35
N PRO A 142 3.66 -1.63 -21.61
CA PRO A 142 5.05 -1.73 -21.99
C PRO A 142 5.72 -0.35 -21.87
N GLY A 143 6.78 -0.26 -21.06
CA GLY A 143 7.48 1.00 -20.79
C GLY A 143 6.55 2.06 -20.18
N GLN A 144 6.33 3.15 -20.92
CA GLN A 144 5.45 4.26 -20.52
C GLN A 144 4.00 4.07 -20.99
N GLY A 145 3.76 3.14 -21.93
CA GLY A 145 2.48 2.94 -22.61
C GLY A 145 2.19 3.95 -23.71
N HIS A 146 1.17 3.63 -24.51
CA HIS A 146 0.57 4.53 -25.49
C HIS A 146 -0.66 5.21 -24.89
N TYR A 147 -0.94 6.46 -25.28
CA TYR A 147 -2.10 7.20 -24.78
C TYR A 147 -3.43 6.73 -25.36
N TYR A 148 -3.42 6.33 -26.64
CA TYR A 148 -4.60 5.89 -27.37
C TYR A 148 -4.42 4.42 -27.71
N ASP A 149 -5.45 3.62 -27.44
CA ASP A 149 -5.47 2.17 -27.67
C ASP A 149 -4.22 1.45 -27.10
N PRO A 150 -4.02 1.50 -25.76
CA PRO A 150 -2.83 0.94 -25.16
C PRO A 150 -2.82 -0.58 -25.17
N ASP A 151 -1.69 -1.16 -25.56
CA ASP A 151 -1.38 -2.55 -25.28
C ASP A 151 -1.09 -2.74 -23.79
N LEU A 152 -1.67 -3.78 -23.19
CA LEU A 152 -1.29 -4.25 -21.87
C LEU A 152 -0.67 -5.64 -22.01
N ILE A 153 0.39 -5.88 -21.24
CA ILE A 153 1.16 -7.13 -21.23
C ILE A 153 1.04 -7.81 -19.87
N GLU A 154 1.02 -9.14 -19.90
CA GLU A 154 0.98 -10.07 -18.77
C GLU A 154 2.27 -10.90 -18.67
#